data_AF-A0A517TFA1-F1
#
_entry.id   AF-A0A517TFA1-F1
#
_cell.length_a   1.000
_cell.length_b   1.000
_cell.length_c   1.000
_cell.angle_alpha   90.00
_cell.angle_beta   90.00
_cell.angle_gamma   90.00
#
_symmetry.space_group_name_H-M   'P 1'
#
loop_
_entity.id
_entity.type
_entity.pdbx_description
1 polymer ?
#
loop_
_entity_poly.entity_id
_entity_poly.type
_entity_poly.pdbx_seq_one_letter_code
_entity_poly.pdbx_strand_id
1 'polypeptide(L)'
;MLIDILAQGASPAIACKQIGVSFFVYLNTWCQDDAFRQKLDAIGAALSQNVAAALYRQAIEGSVSAQTFWLKNQPPPNWVQEMNEQQVNADAEEDGLENLSDEELRHLAEALAISIKTEDKSRAADQGDPPEGEPASKTE
;
A
#
# COMPACT_ATOMS: atom_id res chain seq x y z
N MET A 1 14.22 -20.51 -26.20
CA MET A 1 12.83 -21.00 -26.41
C MET A 1 11.82 -20.35 -25.47
N LEU A 2 11.84 -20.54 -24.14
CA LEU A 2 10.88 -19.84 -23.25
C LEU A 2 11.18 -18.33 -23.13
N ILE A 3 12.43 -18.00 -22.84
CA ILE A 3 12.91 -16.63 -22.62
C ILE A 3 12.62 -15.72 -23.83
N ASP A 4 12.81 -16.23 -25.05
CA ASP A 4 12.59 -15.45 -26.27
C ASP A 4 11.11 -15.07 -26.45
N ILE A 5 10.19 -15.97 -26.09
CA ILE A 5 8.73 -15.73 -26.17
C ILE A 5 8.32 -14.69 -25.12
N LEU A 6 8.90 -14.78 -23.91
CA LEU A 6 8.67 -13.78 -22.86
C LEU A 6 9.22 -12.40 -23.26
N ALA A 7 10.39 -12.36 -23.91
CA ALA A 7 10.98 -11.12 -24.41
C ALA A 7 10.16 -10.44 -25.52
N GLN A 8 9.22 -11.16 -26.14
CA GLN A 8 8.25 -10.59 -27.09
C GLN A 8 6.98 -10.06 -26.40
N GLY A 9 6.89 -10.13 -25.06
CA GLY A 9 5.77 -9.63 -24.27
C GLY A 9 4.66 -10.66 -24.02
N ALA A 10 4.89 -11.94 -24.33
CA ALA A 10 3.93 -12.98 -23.97
C ALA A 10 3.90 -13.18 -22.44
N SER A 11 2.72 -13.49 -21.90
CA SER A 11 2.61 -13.84 -20.48
C SER A 11 3.25 -15.20 -20.19
N PRO A 12 3.75 -15.44 -18.96
CA PRO A 12 4.31 -16.73 -18.56
C PRO A 12 3.39 -17.93 -18.82
N ALA A 13 2.09 -17.79 -18.59
CA ALA A 13 1.11 -18.84 -18.85
C ALA A 13 1.02 -19.18 -20.35
N ILE A 14 1.00 -18.17 -21.22
CA ILE A 14 0.96 -18.37 -22.68
C ILE A 14 2.27 -18.97 -23.17
N ALA A 15 3.42 -18.43 -22.72
CA ALA A 15 4.73 -18.90 -23.12
C ALA A 15 4.94 -20.37 -22.74
N CYS A 16 4.57 -20.77 -21.50
CA CYS A 16 4.62 -22.16 -21.04
C CYS A 16 3.74 -23.08 -21.89
N LYS A 17 2.50 -22.65 -22.19
CA LYS A 17 1.57 -23.41 -23.04
C LYS A 17 2.12 -23.64 -24.45
N GLN A 18 2.76 -22.62 -25.06
CA GLN A 18 3.31 -22.71 -26.41
C GLN A 18 4.47 -23.71 -26.52
N ILE A 19 5.29 -23.83 -25.47
CA ILE A 19 6.44 -24.74 -25.46
C ILE A 19 6.14 -26.11 -24.83
N GLY A 20 4.89 -26.35 -24.43
CA GLY A 20 4.47 -27.62 -23.81
C GLY A 20 5.02 -27.84 -22.40
N VAL A 21 5.36 -26.78 -21.66
CA VAL A 21 5.85 -26.86 -20.28
C VAL A 21 4.73 -26.50 -19.32
N SER A 22 4.64 -27.21 -18.19
CA SER A 22 3.69 -26.88 -17.13
C SER A 22 4.04 -25.55 -16.47
N PHE A 23 3.04 -24.71 -16.23
CA PHE A 23 3.21 -23.47 -15.48
C PHE A 23 3.76 -23.71 -14.06
N PHE A 24 3.48 -24.88 -13.47
CA PHE A 24 4.05 -25.26 -12.17
C PHE A 24 5.57 -25.44 -12.22
N VAL A 25 6.10 -25.97 -13.33
CA VAL A 25 7.54 -26.11 -13.52
C VAL A 25 8.18 -24.73 -13.62
N TYR A 26 7.55 -23.80 -14.37
CA TYR A 26 7.99 -22.41 -14.43
C TYR A 26 8.06 -21.76 -13.04
N LEU A 27 7.00 -21.88 -12.24
CA LEU A 27 6.98 -21.32 -10.89
C LEU A 27 8.05 -21.95 -9.99
N ASN A 28 8.21 -23.27 -10.05
CA ASN A 28 9.22 -23.95 -9.26
C ASN A 28 10.63 -23.48 -9.64
N THR A 29 10.93 -23.37 -10.94
CA THR A 29 12.21 -22.83 -11.42
C THR A 29 12.38 -21.37 -11.01
N TRP A 30 11.35 -20.54 -11.11
CA TRP A 30 11.40 -19.15 -10.63
C TRP A 30 11.67 -19.05 -9.12
N CYS A 31 11.14 -19.97 -8.31
CA CYS A 31 11.40 -20.01 -6.87
C CYS A 31 12.80 -20.53 -6.49
N GLN A 32 13.38 -21.42 -7.30
CA GLN A 32 14.60 -22.16 -6.93
C GLN A 32 15.86 -21.70 -7.67
N ASP A 33 15.73 -21.05 -8.83
CA ASP A 33 16.86 -20.65 -9.68
C ASP A 33 16.98 -19.13 -9.77
N ASP A 34 17.98 -18.58 -9.08
CA ASP A 34 18.32 -17.15 -9.10
C ASP A 34 18.74 -16.64 -10.48
N ALA A 35 19.49 -17.43 -11.24
CA ALA A 35 19.94 -17.01 -12.56
C ALA A 35 18.76 -16.92 -13.53
N PHE A 36 17.76 -17.79 -13.37
CA PHE A 36 16.51 -17.71 -14.11
C PHE A 36 15.70 -16.46 -13.73
N ARG A 37 15.58 -16.15 -12.42
CA ARG A 37 14.92 -14.92 -11.95
C ARG A 37 15.56 -13.66 -12.53
N GLN A 38 16.88 -13.53 -12.42
CA GLN A 38 17.61 -12.35 -12.91
C GLN A 38 17.40 -12.14 -14.42
N LYS A 39 17.35 -13.23 -15.20
CA LYS A 39 17.04 -13.13 -16.64
C LYS A 39 15.63 -12.61 -16.89
N LEU A 40 14.64 -13.06 -16.11
CA LEU A 40 13.26 -12.60 -16.22
C LEU A 40 13.12 -11.13 -15.80
N ASP A 41 13.83 -10.70 -14.76
CA ASP A 41 13.85 -9.31 -14.33
C ASP A 41 14.44 -8.40 -15.42
N ALA A 42 15.53 -8.82 -16.05
CA ALA A 42 16.14 -8.10 -17.17
C ALA A 42 15.17 -7.97 -18.36
N ILE A 43 14.41 -9.03 -18.67
CA ILE A 43 13.37 -8.99 -19.71
C ILE A 43 12.25 -8.02 -19.32
N GLY A 44 11.79 -8.09 -18.07
CA GLY A 44 10.75 -7.18 -17.56
C GLY A 44 11.18 -5.71 -17.64
N ALA A 45 12.41 -5.41 -17.27
CA ALA A 45 12.99 -4.08 -17.38
C ALA A 45 13.04 -3.59 -18.83
N ALA A 46 13.50 -4.43 -19.76
CA ALA A 46 13.56 -4.09 -21.19
C ALA A 46 12.16 -3.84 -21.78
N LEU A 47 11.18 -4.69 -21.46
CA LEU A 47 9.80 -4.51 -21.90
C LEU A 47 9.17 -3.24 -21.32
N SER A 48 9.41 -2.94 -20.05
CA SER A 48 8.95 -1.72 -19.41
C SER A 48 9.51 -0.47 -20.11
N GLN A 49 10.80 -0.47 -20.45
CA GLN A 49 11.42 0.61 -21.21
C GLN A 49 10.82 0.77 -22.61
N ASN A 50 10.52 -0.34 -23.29
CA ASN A 50 9.85 -0.29 -24.59
C ASN A 50 8.45 0.33 -24.50
N VAL A 51 7.68 -0.01 -23.46
CA VAL A 51 6.37 0.60 -23.19
C VAL A 51 6.54 2.09 -22.90
N ALA A 52 7.51 2.49 -22.08
CA ALA A 52 7.78 3.89 -21.78
C ALA A 52 8.14 4.68 -23.05
N ALA A 53 8.99 4.13 -23.92
CA ALA A 53 9.36 4.75 -25.19
C ALA A 53 8.17 4.88 -26.15
N ALA A 54 7.33 3.84 -26.24
CA ALA A 54 6.12 3.86 -27.06
C ALA A 54 5.10 4.89 -26.54
N LEU A 55 4.90 4.94 -25.23
CA LEU A 55 4.04 5.91 -24.56
C LEU A 55 4.50 7.35 -24.82
N TYR A 56 5.80 7.61 -24.67
CA TYR A 56 6.38 8.92 -24.97
C TYR A 56 6.16 9.32 -26.43
N ARG A 57 6.37 8.41 -27.37
CA ARG A 57 6.11 8.65 -28.79
C ARG A 57 4.64 9.01 -29.03
N GLN A 58 3.70 8.24 -28.47
CA GLN A 58 2.27 8.52 -28.56
C GLN A 58 1.90 9.88 -27.96
N ALA A 59 2.56 10.28 -26.87
CA ALA A 59 2.37 11.60 -26.28
C ALA A 59 2.84 12.72 -27.23
N ILE A 60 4.01 12.57 -27.88
CA ILE A 60 4.49 13.52 -28.90
C ILE A 60 3.55 13.59 -30.10
N GLU A 61 3.02 12.46 -30.54
CA GLU A 61 2.09 12.36 -31.68
C GLU A 61 0.72 13.00 -31.41
N GLY A 62 0.45 13.46 -30.19
CA GLY A 62 -0.76 14.20 -29.85
C GLY A 62 -1.84 13.38 -29.16
N SER A 63 -1.55 12.15 -28.72
CA SER A 63 -2.51 11.37 -27.92
C SER A 63 -2.71 12.01 -26.55
N VAL A 64 -3.88 12.59 -26.32
CA VAL A 64 -4.22 13.30 -25.07
C VAL A 64 -4.11 12.39 -23.84
N SER A 65 -4.52 11.12 -23.96
CA SER A 65 -4.42 10.16 -22.87
C SER A 65 -2.96 9.83 -22.55
N ALA A 66 -2.10 9.66 -23.57
CA ALA A 66 -0.68 9.42 -23.38
C ALA A 66 0.03 10.65 -22.77
N GLN A 67 -0.27 11.86 -23.25
CA GLN A 67 0.25 13.11 -22.70
C GLN A 67 -0.15 13.29 -21.23
N THR A 68 -1.42 13.06 -20.91
CA THR A 68 -1.92 13.18 -19.53
C THR A 68 -1.21 12.18 -18.62
N PHE A 69 -1.10 10.92 -19.04
CA PHE A 69 -0.43 9.91 -18.25
C PHE A 69 1.07 10.22 -18.09
N TRP A 70 1.75 10.64 -19.17
CA TRP A 70 3.17 11.00 -19.13
C TRP A 70 3.44 12.15 -18.16
N LEU A 71 2.71 13.25 -18.27
CA LEU A 71 2.90 14.44 -17.43
C LEU A 71 2.58 14.18 -15.95
N LYS A 72 1.61 13.30 -15.64
CA LYS A 72 1.31 12.90 -14.26
C LYS A 72 2.45 12.12 -13.60
N ASN A 73 3.16 11.30 -14.37
CA ASN A 73 4.22 10.43 -13.85
C ASN A 73 5.63 11.03 -14.01
N GLN A 74 5.79 11.99 -14.91
CA GLN A 74 7.03 12.69 -15.21
C GLN A 74 6.74 14.19 -15.35
N PRO A 75 6.33 14.86 -14.25
CA PRO A 75 6.06 16.28 -14.29
C PRO A 75 7.36 17.05 -14.63
N PRO A 76 7.29 18.12 -15.42
CA PRO A 76 8.39 19.05 -15.59
C PRO A 76 8.98 19.52 -14.25
N PRO A 77 10.29 19.80 -14.17
CA PRO A 77 10.96 20.12 -12.90
C PRO A 77 10.33 21.27 -12.11
N ASN A 78 9.68 22.21 -12.80
CA ASN A 78 9.04 23.39 -12.22
C ASN A 78 7.58 23.15 -11.77
N TRP A 79 6.97 21.99 -12.05
CA TRP A 79 5.59 21.69 -11.64
C TRP A 79 5.48 21.17 -10.20
N VAL A 80 6.51 20.48 -9.72
CA VAL A 80 6.52 19.88 -8.37
C VAL A 80 6.48 20.96 -7.28
N GLN A 81 6.99 22.16 -7.57
CA GLN A 81 7.00 23.29 -6.65
C GLN A 81 5.57 23.77 -6.32
N GLU A 82 4.68 23.82 -7.30
CA GLU A 82 3.27 24.22 -7.12
C GLU A 82 2.45 23.15 -6.38
N MET A 83 2.71 21.86 -6.63
CA MET A 83 2.00 20.78 -5.94
C MET A 83 2.41 20.65 -4.47
N ASN A 84 3.68 20.87 -4.15
CA ASN A 84 4.14 20.81 -2.75
C ASN A 84 3.57 21.97 -1.93
N GLU A 85 3.42 23.16 -2.51
CA GLU A 85 2.78 24.30 -1.85
C GLU A 85 1.27 24.08 -1.61
N GLN A 86 0.58 23.33 -2.46
CA GLN A 86 -0.84 23.00 -2.28
C GLN A 86 -1.06 21.82 -1.33
N GLN A 87 -0.16 20.85 -1.29
CA GLN A 87 -0.27 19.67 -0.44
C GLN A 87 0.14 19.94 1.02
N VAL A 88 1.13 20.82 1.25
CA VAL A 88 1.49 21.29 2.61
C VAL A 88 0.34 22.05 3.28
N ASN A 89 -0.58 22.64 2.51
CA ASN A 89 -1.78 23.29 3.05
C ASN A 89 -2.94 22.32 3.33
N ALA A 90 -2.96 21.13 2.72
CA ALA A 90 -4.01 20.13 2.96
C ALA A 90 -3.66 19.20 4.13
N ASP A 91 -2.39 18.81 4.27
CA ASP A 91 -1.94 17.91 5.34
C ASP A 91 -1.80 18.63 6.70
N ALA A 92 -1.70 19.97 6.70
CA ALA A 92 -1.64 20.78 7.93
C ALA A 92 -2.98 20.84 8.69
N GLU A 93 -4.09 20.44 8.08
CA GLU A 93 -5.40 20.38 8.77
C GLU A 93 -5.64 19.03 9.48
N GLU A 94 -4.94 17.95 9.13
CA GLU A 94 -5.09 16.63 9.78
C GLU A 94 -4.10 16.38 10.93
N ASP A 95 -2.86 16.89 10.85
CA ASP A 95 -1.78 16.60 11.83
C ASP A 95 -1.93 17.36 13.17
N GLY A 96 -2.93 18.24 13.26
CA GLY A 96 -3.21 19.05 14.46
C GLY A 96 -4.05 18.35 15.51
N LEU A 97 -4.83 17.31 15.16
CA LEU A 97 -5.78 16.67 16.08
C LEU A 97 -5.12 15.69 17.05
N GLU A 98 -4.07 15.00 16.62
CA GLU A 98 -3.41 13.95 17.42
C GLU A 98 -2.59 14.50 18.60
N ASN A 99 -2.27 15.79 18.57
CA ASN A 99 -1.48 16.49 19.60
C ASN A 99 -2.34 17.35 20.56
N LEU A 100 -3.66 17.42 20.35
CA LEU A 100 -4.56 18.13 21.25
C LEU A 100 -4.91 17.26 22.45
N SER A 101 -4.95 17.88 23.63
CA SER A 101 -5.46 17.21 24.82
C SER A 101 -6.95 16.90 24.69
N ASP A 102 -7.44 15.89 25.41
CA ASP A 102 -8.86 15.51 25.42
C ASP A 102 -9.82 16.68 25.70
N GLU A 103 -9.37 17.67 26.47
CA GLU A 103 -10.14 18.87 26.78
C GLU A 103 -10.21 19.85 25.60
N GLU A 104 -9.10 20.01 24.88
CA GLU A 104 -9.04 20.85 23.68
C GLU A 104 -9.84 20.23 22.53
N LEU A 105 -9.81 18.91 22.40
CA LEU A 105 -10.63 18.17 21.45
C LEU A 105 -12.13 18.32 21.74
N ARG A 106 -12.52 18.34 23.02
CA ARG A 106 -13.91 18.59 23.44
C ARG A 106 -14.39 20.00 23.09
N HIS A 107 -13.56 21.00 23.37
CA HIS A 107 -13.88 22.39 23.00
C HIS A 107 -14.01 22.57 21.48
N LEU A 108 -13.15 21.89 20.71
CA LEU A 108 -13.19 21.92 19.24
C LEU A 108 -14.43 21.20 18.70
N ALA A 109 -14.81 20.06 19.27
CA ALA A 109 -16.03 19.34 18.90
C ALA A 109 -17.29 20.13 19.22
N GLU A 110 -17.32 20.86 20.34
CA GLU A 110 -18.42 21.76 20.70
C GLU A 110 -18.52 22.95 19.74
N ALA A 111 -17.38 23.54 19.35
CA ALA A 111 -17.31 24.63 18.38
C ALA A 111 -17.77 24.20 16.97
N LEU A 112 -17.53 22.93 16.59
CA LEU A 112 -17.96 22.35 15.32
C LEU A 112 -19.36 21.69 15.37
N ALA A 113 -20.06 21.76 16.50
CA ALA A 113 -21.36 21.14 16.74
C ALA A 113 -21.40 19.60 16.48
N ILE A 114 -20.28 18.91 16.72
CA ILE A 114 -20.16 17.46 16.56
C ILE A 114 -20.63 16.79 17.87
N SER A 115 -21.71 16.01 17.80
CA SER A 115 -22.25 15.30 18.97
C SER A 115 -21.46 14.03 19.26
N ILE A 116 -20.47 14.11 20.16
CA ILE A 116 -19.71 12.95 20.63
C ILE A 116 -20.60 12.14 21.59
N LYS A 117 -21.03 10.95 21.18
CA LYS A 117 -21.68 10.00 22.09
C LYS A 117 -20.61 9.36 22.97
N THR A 118 -20.52 9.80 24.22
CA THR A 118 -19.69 9.14 25.23
C THR A 118 -20.28 7.76 25.51
N GLU A 119 -19.70 6.71 24.92
CA GLU A 119 -20.08 5.34 25.30
C GLU A 119 -19.61 5.08 26.73
N ASP A 120 -20.58 4.72 27.56
CA ASP A 120 -20.48 4.52 28.99
C ASP A 120 -19.58 3.31 29.30
N LYS A 121 -18.55 3.54 30.11
CA LYS A 121 -17.66 2.51 30.69
C LYS A 121 -18.45 1.73 31.74
N SER A 122 -19.36 0.85 31.31
CA SER A 122 -20.04 -0.10 32.18
C SER A 122 -20.00 -1.50 31.57
N ARG A 123 -18.79 -2.08 31.55
CA ARG A 123 -18.64 -3.54 31.47
C ARG A 123 -17.39 -4.01 32.22
N ALA A 124 -17.66 -4.82 33.24
CA ALA A 124 -16.75 -5.69 33.99
C ALA A 124 -15.82 -5.06 35.04
N ALA A 125 -16.41 -4.59 36.14
CA ALA A 125 -15.84 -4.79 37.48
C ALA A 125 -16.72 -5.81 38.21
N ASP A 126 -16.55 -7.09 37.87
CA ASP A 126 -17.00 -8.22 38.70
C ASP A 126 -15.76 -8.77 39.41
N GLN A 127 -15.32 -8.04 40.42
CA GLN A 127 -14.35 -8.48 41.41
C GLN A 127 -14.38 -7.54 42.61
N GLY A 128 -14.88 -8.07 43.71
CA GLY A 128 -14.76 -7.54 45.06
C GLY A 128 -15.65 -8.40 45.96
N ASP A 129 -15.21 -8.97 47.08
CA ASP A 129 -13.91 -9.08 47.74
C ASP A 129 -14.17 -10.13 48.86
N PRO A 130 -13.20 -10.94 49.34
CA PRO A 130 -13.45 -11.85 50.46
C PRO A 130 -13.20 -11.13 51.81
N PRO A 131 -14.02 -11.35 52.85
CA PRO A 131 -13.61 -11.03 54.22
C PRO A 131 -13.16 -12.28 54.99
N GLU A 132 -11.99 -12.10 55.61
CA GLU A 132 -11.19 -13.01 56.43
C GLU A 132 -11.89 -13.57 57.69
N GLY A 133 -11.40 -14.71 58.17
CA GLY A 133 -11.74 -15.25 59.50
C GLY A 133 -11.30 -16.70 59.74
N GLU A 134 -9.99 -16.91 59.98
CA GLU A 134 -9.44 -18.05 60.75
C GLU A 134 -10.07 -18.15 62.17
N PRO A 135 -9.92 -19.23 62.98
CA PRO A 135 -8.87 -20.28 62.93
C PRO A 135 -9.33 -21.72 63.27
N ALA A 136 -8.33 -22.63 63.26
CA ALA A 136 -8.07 -23.68 64.26
C ALA A 136 -8.09 -25.14 63.76
N SER A 137 -6.87 -25.68 63.72
CA SER A 137 -6.42 -27.06 63.98
C SER A 137 -7.44 -28.07 64.54
N LYS A 138 -7.40 -29.28 63.98
CA LYS A 138 -7.13 -30.57 64.65
C LYS A 138 -6.90 -31.64 63.56
N THR A 139 -5.77 -32.37 63.50
CA THR A 139 -5.54 -33.69 64.15
C THR A 139 -6.74 -34.62 63.92
N GLU A 140 -6.68 -35.78 63.27
CA GLU A 140 -5.68 -36.86 63.13
C GLU A 140 -5.83 -37.56 61.78
#